data_AF-A0A932K5Z4-F1
#
_entry.id   AF-A0A932K5Z4-F1
#
_cell.length_a   1.000
_cell.length_b   1.000
_cell.length_c   1.000
_cell.angle_alpha   90.00
_cell.angle_beta   90.00
_cell.angle_gamma   90.00
#
_symmetry.space_group_name_H-M   'P 1'
#
loop_
_entity.id
_entity.type
_entity.pdbx_description
1 polymer ?
#
loop_
_entity_poly.entity_id
_entity_poly.type
_entity_poly.pdbx_seq_one_letter_code
_entity_poly.pdbx_strand_id
1 'polypeptide(L)'
;MKPVIIHRQARAELDEAMAFYERQRAGLGLDLQTAVERAIRRIQQHPQVGAPYKATEFRYHVLRRFPYIIFYAELEEARGI
;
A
#
# COMPACT_ATOMS: atom_id res chain seq x y z
N MET A 1 -13.46 2.83 -9.54
CA MET A 1 -12.25 2.63 -8.71
C MET A 1 -12.71 2.65 -7.27
N LYS A 2 -12.33 1.68 -6.43
CA LYS A 2 -12.75 1.73 -5.01
C LYS A 2 -12.00 2.84 -4.26
N PRO A 3 -12.64 3.56 -3.33
CA PRO A 3 -11.96 4.53 -2.49
C PRO A 3 -10.90 3.84 -1.62
N VAL A 4 -9.84 4.57 -1.28
CA VAL A 4 -8.76 4.07 -0.42
C VAL A 4 -8.70 4.92 0.83
N ILE A 5 -8.71 4.24 1.97
CA ILE A 5 -8.46 4.83 3.28
C ILE A 5 -7.10 4.30 3.73
N ILE A 6 -6.13 5.18 3.88
CA ILE A 6 -4.80 4.80 4.38
C ILE A 6 -4.80 4.95 5.90
N HIS A 7 -4.54 3.85 6.60
CA HIS A 7 -4.41 3.87 8.05
C HIS A 7 -3.30 4.85 8.47
N ARG A 8 -3.52 5.62 9.54
CA ARG A 8 -2.58 6.66 9.98
C ARG A 8 -1.17 6.11 10.23
N GLN A 9 -1.05 4.91 10.81
CA GLN A 9 0.25 4.26 11.03
C GLN A 9 0.92 3.86 9.72
N ALA A 10 0.17 3.38 8.72
CA ALA A 10 0.72 3.05 7.41
C ALA A 10 1.20 4.31 6.65
N ARG A 11 0.52 5.46 6.84
CA ARG A 11 1.02 6.74 6.34
C ARG A 11 2.35 7.11 6.99
N ALA A 12 2.42 7.05 8.33
CA ALA A 12 3.64 7.38 9.07
C ALA A 12 4.82 6.47 8.68
N GLU A 13 4.56 5.16 8.52
CA GLU A 13 5.57 4.19 8.07
C GLU A 13 6.08 4.53 6.66
N LEU A 14 5.19 4.92 5.74
CA LEU A 14 5.60 5.35 4.41
C LEU A 14 6.44 6.63 4.47
N ASP A 15 6.04 7.61 5.26
CA ASP A 15 6.76 8.88 5.40
C ASP A 15 8.18 8.64 5.95
N GLU A 16 8.33 7.77 6.95
CA GLU A 16 9.63 7.36 7.50
C GLU A 16 10.49 6.64 6.45
N ALA A 17 9.91 5.68 5.72
CA ALA A 17 10.61 4.94 4.67
C ALA A 17 11.08 5.85 3.53
N MET A 18 10.24 6.79 3.11
CA MET A 18 10.60 7.80 2.10
C MET A 18 11.77 8.66 2.60
N ALA A 19 11.71 9.14 3.84
CA ALA A 19 12.79 9.95 4.43
C ALA A 19 14.10 9.14 4.55
N PHE A 20 14.02 7.85 4.91
CA PHE A 20 15.18 6.96 4.92
C PHE A 20 15.84 6.87 3.55
N TYR A 21 15.07 6.54 2.51
CA TYR A 21 15.62 6.38 1.16
C TYR A 21 16.15 7.67 0.56
N GLU A 22 15.50 8.81 0.83
CA GLU A 22 15.98 10.10 0.34
C GLU A 22 17.35 10.46 0.92
N ARG A 23 17.64 10.08 2.17
CA ARG A 23 18.97 10.23 2.78
C ARG A 23 20.02 9.31 2.15
N GLN A 24 19.63 8.17 1.60
CA GLN A 24 20.56 7.24 0.93
C GLN A 24 20.94 7.75 -0.46
N ARG A 25 19.97 8.26 -1.22
CA ARG A 25 20.18 8.85 -2.54
C ARG A 25 19.04 9.80 -2.87
N ALA A 26 19.40 10.99 -3.31
CA ALA A 26 18.42 11.98 -3.79
C ALA A 26 17.45 11.35 -4.82
N GLY A 27 16.15 11.57 -4.62
CA GLY A 27 15.06 11.05 -5.44
C GLY A 27 14.63 9.61 -5.13
N LEU A 28 15.35 8.85 -4.30
CA LEU A 28 14.99 7.47 -3.99
C LEU A 28 13.74 7.37 -3.10
N GLY A 29 13.48 8.40 -2.27
CA GLY A 29 12.22 8.49 -1.52
C GLY A 29 11.01 8.70 -2.45
N LEU A 30 11.17 9.53 -3.48
CA LEU A 30 10.15 9.74 -4.53
C LEU A 30 9.93 8.47 -5.38
N ASP A 31 10.99 7.71 -5.66
CA ASP A 31 10.87 6.42 -6.34
C ASP A 31 10.02 5.43 -5.52
N LEU A 32 10.21 5.39 -4.19
CA LEU A 32 9.40 4.56 -3.29
C LEU A 32 7.93 5.01 -3.32
N GLN A 33 7.66 6.30 -3.17
CA GLN A 33 6.32 6.87 -3.22
C GLN A 33 5.60 6.47 -4.53
N THR A 34 6.29 6.64 -5.66
CA THR A 34 5.78 6.26 -6.98
C THR A 34 5.45 4.76 -7.06
N ALA A 35 6.30 3.90 -6.48
CA ALA A 35 6.05 2.46 -6.45
C ALA A 35 4.80 2.11 -5.61
N VAL A 36 4.65 2.74 -4.44
CA VAL A 36 3.48 2.57 -3.56
C VAL A 36 2.20 3.03 -4.26
N GLU A 37 2.20 4.21 -4.86
CA GLU A 37 1.03 4.73 -5.57
C GLU A 37 0.61 3.85 -6.74
N ARG A 38 1.56 3.32 -7.51
CA ARG A 38 1.28 2.36 -8.60
C ARG A 38 0.64 1.09 -8.05
N ALA A 39 1.12 0.57 -6.92
CA ALA A 39 0.54 -0.59 -6.28
C ALA A 39 -0.88 -0.30 -5.76
N ILE A 40 -1.10 0.84 -5.11
CA ILE A 40 -2.42 1.27 -4.64
C ILE A 40 -3.40 1.38 -5.80
N ARG A 41 -3.04 2.04 -6.91
CA ARG A 41 -3.90 2.13 -8.10
C ARG A 41 -4.28 0.76 -8.65
N ARG A 42 -3.34 -0.19 -8.66
CA ARG A 42 -3.61 -1.58 -9.09
C ARG A 42 -4.57 -2.29 -8.14
N ILE A 43 -4.39 -2.12 -6.82
CA ILE A 43 -5.29 -2.67 -5.79
C ILE A 43 -6.69 -2.07 -5.91
N GLN A 44 -6.81 -0.76 -6.17
CA GLN A 44 -8.11 -0.08 -6.36
C GLN A 44 -8.91 -0.59 -7.56
N GLN A 45 -8.21 -1.01 -8.62
CA GLN A 45 -8.80 -1.56 -9.83
C GLN A 45 -9.10 -3.06 -9.69
N HIS A 46 -8.25 -3.78 -8.97
CA HIS A 46 -8.32 -5.22 -8.76
C HIS A 46 -7.98 -5.58 -7.31
N PRO A 47 -8.92 -5.45 -6.36
CA PRO A 47 -8.68 -5.73 -4.94
C PRO A 47 -8.17 -7.15 -4.65
N GLN A 48 -8.43 -8.10 -5.55
CA GLN A 48 -7.96 -9.49 -5.49
C GLN A 48 -6.51 -9.71 -5.94
N VAL A 49 -5.80 -8.67 -6.41
CA VAL A 49 -4.43 -8.78 -6.93
C VAL A 49 -3.38 -9.15 -5.86
N GLY A 50 -3.65 -8.81 -4.60
CA GLY A 50 -2.84 -9.23 -3.45
C GLY A 50 -3.20 -10.64 -2.99
N ALA A 51 -2.19 -11.38 -2.53
CA ALA A 51 -2.39 -12.72 -1.99
C ALA A 51 -3.09 -12.65 -0.61
N PRO A 52 -3.94 -13.63 -0.27
CA PRO A 52 -4.52 -13.72 1.08
C PRO A 52 -3.44 -13.86 2.15
N TYR A 53 -3.60 -13.16 3.27
CA TYR A 53 -2.72 -13.30 4.43
C TYR A 53 -3.32 -14.26 5.44
N LYS A 54 -2.85 -15.52 5.43
CA LYS A 54 -3.32 -16.57 6.34
C LYS A 54 -4.86 -16.70 6.28
N ALA A 55 -5.49 -17.07 7.40
CA ALA A 55 -6.94 -17.11 7.56
C ALA A 55 -7.51 -15.78 8.11
N THR A 56 -7.03 -14.63 7.60
CA THR A 56 -7.51 -13.29 7.99
C THR A 56 -8.19 -12.59 6.81
N GLU A 57 -8.87 -11.47 7.07
CA GLU A 57 -9.44 -10.59 6.05
C GLU A 57 -8.39 -9.79 5.25
N PHE A 58 -7.13 -9.80 5.71
CA PHE A 58 -6.07 -9.05 5.06
C PHE A 58 -5.52 -9.76 3.83
N ARG A 59 -5.15 -8.94 2.85
CA ARG A 59 -4.36 -9.30 1.68
C ARG A 59 -3.06 -8.52 1.72
N TYR A 60 -2.07 -9.04 1.02
CA TYR A 60 -0.78 -8.38 0.90
C TYR A 60 -0.32 -8.28 -0.56
N HIS A 61 0.31 -7.15 -0.89
CA HIS A 61 0.91 -6.91 -2.20
C HIS A 61 2.38 -6.51 -2.02
N VAL A 62 3.29 -7.30 -2.59
CA VAL A 62 4.73 -7.03 -2.53
C VAL A 62 5.09 -5.94 -3.54
N LEU A 63 5.84 -4.92 -3.11
CA LEU A 63 6.35 -3.92 -4.02
C LEU A 63 7.50 -4.48 -4.84
N ARG A 64 7.51 -4.19 -6.14
CA ARG A 64 8.68 -4.45 -6.97
C ARG A 64 9.77 -3.42 -6.62
N ARG A 65 11.04 -3.84 -6.61
CA ARG A 65 12.25 -3.00 -6.39
C ARG A 65 12.45 -2.48 -4.96
N PHE A 66 11.43 -2.50 -4.11
CA PHE A 66 11.54 -2.09 -2.71
C PHE A 66 11.14 -3.25 -1.78
N PRO A 67 11.85 -3.47 -0.66
CA PRO A 67 11.60 -4.58 0.26
C PRO A 67 10.41 -4.30 1.18
N TYR A 68 9.29 -3.83 0.63
CA TYR A 68 8.08 -3.45 1.37
C TYR A 68 6.87 -4.20 0.85
N ILE A 69 5.91 -4.40 1.77
CA ILE A 69 4.66 -5.09 1.53
C ILE A 69 3.52 -4.15 1.92
N ILE A 70 2.52 -4.00 1.05
CA ILE A 70 1.28 -3.30 1.40
C ILE A 70 0.28 -4.34 1.91
N PHE A 71 -0.05 -4.26 3.20
CA PHE A 71 -1.21 -4.95 3.76
C PHE A 71 -2.47 -4.10 3.59
N TYR A 72 -3.56 -4.74 3.18
CA TYR A 72 -4.86 -4.07 3.01
C TYR A 72 -6.01 -5.06 3.22
N ALA A 73 -7.18 -4.54 3.57
CA ALA A 73 -8.43 -5.29 3.57
C ALA A 73 -9.40 -4.65 2.57
N GLU A 74 -10.18 -5.47 1.89
CA GLU A 74 -11.30 -4.97 1.10
C GLU A 74 -12.51 -4.84 2.03
N LEU A 75 -12.95 -3.61 2.26
CA LEU A 75 -14.16 -3.35 3.04
C LEU A 75 -15.36 -3.40 2.09
N GLU A 76 -16.42 -4.09 2.50
CA GLU A 76 -17.71 -3.97 1.83
C GLU A 76 -18.22 -2.53 2.00
N GLU A 77 -18.86 -1.99 0.96
CA GLU A 77 -19.65 -0.76 1.13
C GLU A 77 -20.68 -1.03 2.22
N ALA A 78 -20.75 -0.15 3.23
CA ALA A 78 -21.75 -0.24 4.27
C ALA A 78 -23.12 -0.39 3.61
N ARG A 79 -23.71 -1.60 3.68
CA ARG A 79 -25.11 -1.79 3.34
C ARG A 79 -25.87 -0.89 4.30
N GLY A 80 -26.45 0.19 3.76
CA GLY A 80 -27.35 1.06 4.51
C GLY A 80 -28.35 0.20 5.27
N ILE A 81 -28.36 0.36 6.59
CA ILE A 81 -29.45 -0.04 7.47
C ILE A 81 -30.52 1.05 7.36
#